data_AF-A0A015MZX3-F1
#
_entry.id   AF-A0A015MZX3-F1
#
_cell.length_a   1.000
_cell.length_b   1.000
_cell.length_c   1.000
_cell.angle_alpha   90.00
_cell.angle_beta   90.00
_cell.angle_gamma   90.00
#
_symmetry.space_group_name_H-M   'P 1'
#
loop_
_entity.id
_entity.type
_entity.pdbx_description
1 polymer ?
#
loop_
_entity_poly.entity_id
_entity_poly.type
_entity_poly.pdbx_seq_one_letter_code
_entity_poly.pdbx_strand_id
1 'polypeptide(L)'
;MDDSTLIASSKRGIEDRLSITAEFYTLNNTQANSAKYILLSSEQISQTIVFDLFPSPLIPICSLTLKALTLSKSFHFLGVWFCLSASSRFVHDQCTSMVKDMAALLSPKKLLAQHVAYLYNIVLLSRLEFRLQTTLFAESTINHMVFPMLSLIQQKAGFASTTPLSALFTLLPFSIQQAFGRFLSSHVAS
;
A
#
# COMPACT_ATOMS: atom_id res chain seq x y z
N MET A 1 -13.14 -11.92 -9.15
CA MET A 1 -11.83 -11.75 -8.48
C MET A 1 -11.13 -13.10 -8.51
N ASP A 2 -9.84 -13.09 -8.80
CA ASP A 2 -8.97 -14.28 -8.94
C ASP A 2 -7.95 -14.39 -7.79
N ASP A 3 -7.61 -13.28 -7.14
CA ASP A 3 -6.73 -13.28 -5.96
C ASP A 3 -7.38 -13.98 -4.76
N SER A 4 -6.71 -15.02 -4.25
CA SER A 4 -7.13 -15.80 -3.08
C SER A 4 -6.04 -15.84 -2.02
N THR A 5 -6.44 -15.89 -0.75
CA THR A 5 -5.50 -15.94 0.39
C THR A 5 -5.85 -17.11 1.30
N LEU A 6 -4.86 -17.96 1.58
CA LEU A 6 -4.97 -19.08 2.51
C LEU A 6 -4.26 -18.72 3.82
N ILE A 7 -4.95 -18.89 4.94
CA ILE A 7 -4.42 -18.57 6.28
C ILE A 7 -4.58 -19.80 7.17
N ALA A 8 -3.49 -20.28 7.74
CA ALA A 8 -3.53 -21.33 8.75
C ALA A 8 -2.43 -21.10 9.80
N SER A 9 -2.63 -21.66 10.98
CA SER A 9 -1.70 -21.55 12.11
C SER A 9 -0.51 -22.52 12.04
N SER A 10 -0.47 -23.41 11.03
CA SER A 10 0.58 -24.42 10.89
C SER A 10 0.83 -24.78 9.42
N LYS A 11 2.02 -25.32 9.14
CA LYS A 11 2.37 -25.87 7.81
C LYS A 11 1.33 -26.89 7.35
N ARG A 12 0.96 -27.83 8.21
CA ARG A 12 -0.03 -28.88 7.90
C ARG A 12 -1.40 -28.30 7.54
N GLY A 13 -1.81 -27.23 8.22
CA GLY A 13 -3.06 -26.53 7.88
C GLY A 13 -2.99 -25.81 6.52
N ILE A 14 -1.81 -25.33 6.10
CA ILE A 14 -1.63 -24.81 4.74
C ILE A 14 -1.62 -25.94 3.70
N GLU A 15 -0.98 -27.07 3.98
CA GLU A 15 -0.98 -28.26 3.10
C GLU A 15 -2.40 -28.78 2.83
N ASP A 16 -3.22 -28.87 3.87
CA ASP A 16 -4.64 -29.23 3.77
C ASP A 16 -5.42 -28.25 2.89
N ARG A 17 -5.31 -26.95 3.16
CA ARG A 17 -5.98 -25.91 2.37
C ARG A 17 -5.51 -25.89 0.91
N LEU A 18 -4.22 -26.08 0.66
CA LEU A 18 -3.68 -26.15 -0.70
C LEU A 18 -4.21 -27.38 -1.44
N SER A 19 -4.34 -28.52 -0.75
CA SER A 19 -4.90 -29.75 -1.32
C SER A 19 -6.35 -29.54 -1.72
N ILE A 20 -7.19 -29.05 -0.81
CA ILE A 20 -8.61 -28.72 -1.10
C ILE A 20 -8.73 -27.72 -2.25
N THR A 21 -7.87 -26.68 -2.25
CA THR A 21 -7.88 -25.65 -3.29
C THR A 21 -7.48 -26.22 -4.66
N ALA A 22 -6.50 -27.13 -4.70
CA ALA A 22 -6.09 -27.78 -5.93
C ALA A 22 -7.20 -28.67 -6.50
N GLU A 23 -7.90 -29.45 -5.67
CA GLU A 23 -9.05 -30.25 -6.12
C GLU A 23 -10.18 -29.35 -6.65
N PHE A 24 -10.50 -28.29 -5.92
CA PHE A 24 -11.51 -27.32 -6.31
C PHE A 24 -11.19 -26.71 -7.68
N TYR A 25 -9.93 -26.29 -7.91
CA TYR A 25 -9.54 -25.72 -9.19
C TYR A 25 -9.61 -26.74 -10.34
N THR A 26 -9.13 -27.98 -10.12
CA THR A 26 -9.24 -29.06 -11.10
C THR A 26 -10.70 -29.34 -11.46
N LEU A 27 -11.60 -29.47 -10.47
CA LEU A 27 -13.02 -29.72 -10.70
C LEU A 27 -13.69 -28.62 -11.53
N ASN A 28 -13.25 -27.38 -11.36
CA ASN A 28 -13.78 -26.23 -12.08
C ASN A 28 -13.06 -25.95 -13.41
N ASN A 29 -12.15 -26.83 -13.87
CA ASN A 29 -11.32 -26.60 -15.06
C ASN A 29 -10.57 -25.26 -15.01
N THR A 30 -10.11 -24.89 -13.82
CA THR A 30 -9.29 -23.69 -13.58
C THR A 30 -7.93 -24.10 -13.04
N GLN A 31 -6.95 -23.22 -13.17
CA GLN A 31 -5.60 -23.48 -12.67
C GLN A 31 -5.05 -22.23 -11.98
N ALA A 32 -4.51 -22.41 -10.79
CA ALA A 32 -3.81 -21.35 -10.11
C ALA A 32 -2.37 -21.22 -10.61
N ASN A 33 -1.92 -19.97 -10.75
CA ASN A 33 -0.55 -19.67 -11.12
C ASN A 33 0.36 -19.73 -9.89
N SER A 34 0.96 -20.91 -9.64
CA SER A 34 1.86 -21.13 -8.51
C SER A 34 3.09 -20.21 -8.51
N ALA A 35 3.51 -19.69 -9.66
CA ALA A 35 4.63 -18.73 -9.73
C ALA A 35 4.29 -17.36 -9.10
N LYS A 36 3.00 -17.05 -8.92
CA LYS A 36 2.53 -15.83 -8.24
C LYS A 36 2.31 -16.02 -6.74
N TYR A 37 2.45 -17.23 -6.21
CA TYR A 37 2.21 -17.47 -4.79
C TYR A 37 3.27 -16.79 -3.93
N ILE A 38 2.81 -16.15 -2.86
CA ILE A 38 3.66 -15.52 -1.85
C ILE A 38 3.41 -16.24 -0.54
N LEU A 39 4.47 -16.79 0.06
CA LEU A 39 4.40 -17.40 1.38
C LEU A 39 4.82 -16.39 2.44
N LEU A 40 3.95 -16.18 3.43
CA LEU A 40 4.19 -15.38 4.61
C LEU A 40 4.26 -16.33 5.82
N SER A 41 5.33 -16.25 6.60
CA SER A 41 5.51 -17.04 7.82
C SER A 41 6.14 -16.17 8.90
N SER A 42 5.61 -16.25 10.12
CA SER A 42 6.18 -15.61 11.31
C SER A 42 7.38 -16.36 11.87
N GLU A 43 7.50 -17.67 11.57
CA GLU A 43 8.53 -18.55 12.15
C GLU A 43 9.70 -18.80 11.20
N GLN A 44 9.45 -18.87 9.90
CA GLN A 44 10.45 -19.26 8.90
C GLN A 44 10.81 -18.08 7.99
N ILE A 45 12.03 -17.56 8.19
CA ILE A 45 12.53 -16.37 7.51
C ILE A 45 13.34 -16.80 6.28
N SER A 46 12.91 -16.36 5.08
CA SER A 46 13.68 -16.50 3.83
C SER A 46 14.00 -17.92 3.38
N GLN A 47 13.36 -18.93 3.98
CA GLN A 47 13.60 -20.33 3.66
C GLN A 47 12.67 -20.82 2.55
N THR A 48 13.20 -21.72 1.72
CA THR A 48 12.39 -22.49 0.78
C THR A 48 11.72 -23.61 1.55
N ILE A 49 10.39 -23.66 1.47
CA ILE A 49 9.55 -24.64 2.16
C ILE A 49 8.85 -25.47 1.11
N VAL A 50 8.92 -26.79 1.28
CA VAL A 50 8.18 -27.75 0.47
C VAL A 50 6.89 -28.11 1.21
N PHE A 51 5.76 -27.93 0.55
CA PHE A 51 4.44 -28.34 1.01
C PHE A 51 4.05 -29.62 0.31
N ASP A 52 3.70 -30.63 1.09
CA ASP A 52 3.25 -31.91 0.55
C ASP A 52 1.73 -31.89 0.46
N LEU A 53 1.20 -32.06 -0.75
CA LEU A 53 -0.23 -32.10 -1.01
C LEU A 53 -0.74 -33.53 -0.80
N PHE A 54 -1.95 -33.65 -0.28
CA PHE A 54 -2.58 -34.96 -0.13
C PHE A 54 -2.87 -35.54 -1.51
N PRO A 55 -2.43 -36.79 -1.79
CA PRO A 55 -2.65 -37.40 -3.09
C PRO A 55 -4.15 -37.67 -3.28
N SER A 56 -4.67 -37.30 -4.45
CA SER A 56 -6.04 -37.61 -4.84
C SER A 56 -6.13 -37.91 -6.34
N PRO A 57 -7.18 -38.58 -6.81
CA PRO A 57 -7.35 -38.88 -8.24
C PRO A 57 -7.34 -37.64 -9.14
N LEU A 58 -7.63 -36.46 -8.55
CA LEU A 58 -7.73 -35.17 -9.23
C LEU A 58 -6.43 -34.35 -9.19
N ILE A 59 -5.47 -34.73 -8.35
CA ILE A 59 -4.21 -34.00 -8.17
C ILE A 59 -3.03 -34.92 -8.47
N PRO A 60 -2.43 -34.82 -9.67
CA PRO A 60 -1.24 -35.60 -10.03
C PRO A 60 0.07 -35.05 -9.43
N ILE A 61 0.07 -33.79 -8.95
CA ILE A 61 1.24 -33.13 -8.36
C ILE A 61 1.12 -33.12 -6.85
N CYS A 62 2.00 -33.85 -6.16
CA CYS A 62 1.94 -34.03 -4.71
C CYS A 62 2.80 -33.04 -3.91
N SER A 63 3.46 -32.08 -4.54
CA SER A 63 4.29 -31.11 -3.80
C SER A 63 4.37 -29.74 -4.45
N LEU A 64 4.47 -28.72 -3.60
CA LEU A 64 4.61 -27.33 -3.98
C LEU A 64 5.75 -26.70 -3.18
N THR A 65 6.71 -26.12 -3.88
CA THR A 65 7.86 -25.45 -3.26
C THR A 65 7.66 -23.94 -3.32
N LEU A 66 7.64 -23.29 -2.15
CA LEU A 66 7.50 -21.84 -2.04
C LEU A 66 8.66 -21.26 -1.23
N LYS A 67 9.09 -20.05 -1.60
CA LYS A 67 10.04 -19.27 -0.81
C LYS A 67 9.28 -18.36 0.14
N ALA A 68 9.53 -18.50 1.44
CA ALA A 68 8.99 -17.58 2.44
C ALA A 68 9.56 -16.17 2.23
N LEU A 69 8.68 -15.18 2.31
CA LEU A 69 9.08 -13.77 2.31
C LEU A 69 9.83 -13.44 3.61
N THR A 70 10.80 -12.54 3.53
CA THR A 70 11.50 -12.06 4.72
C THR A 70 10.54 -11.18 5.54
N LEU A 71 10.63 -11.23 6.89
CA LEU A 71 9.74 -10.45 7.76
C LEU A 71 9.80 -8.94 7.48
N SER A 72 10.99 -8.45 7.11
CA SER A 72 11.28 -7.05 6.81
C SER A 72 10.82 -6.61 5.41
N LYS A 73 10.49 -7.55 4.53
CA LYS A 73 10.10 -7.24 3.16
C LYS A 73 8.61 -7.00 3.10
N SER A 74 8.23 -5.92 2.45
CA SER A 74 6.83 -5.59 2.25
C SER A 74 6.22 -6.45 1.14
N PHE A 75 4.95 -6.80 1.32
CA PHE A 75 4.13 -7.44 0.29
C PHE A 75 2.90 -6.60 -0.02
N HIS A 76 2.33 -6.81 -1.20
CA HIS A 76 1.20 -6.07 -1.71
C HIS A 76 -0.04 -6.94 -1.66
N PHE A 77 -1.13 -6.40 -1.11
CA PHE A 77 -2.43 -7.07 -1.06
C PHE A 77 -3.54 -6.05 -1.29
N LEU A 78 -4.37 -6.30 -2.30
CA LEU A 78 -5.51 -5.45 -2.71
C LEU A 78 -5.16 -3.96 -2.89
N GLY A 79 -3.94 -3.62 -3.33
CA GLY A 79 -3.56 -2.22 -3.53
C GLY A 79 -2.75 -1.61 -2.38
N VAL A 80 -2.73 -2.24 -1.21
CA VAL A 80 -2.06 -1.74 0.01
C VAL A 80 -0.84 -2.59 0.35
N TRP A 81 0.14 -2.00 1.01
CA TRP A 81 1.38 -2.67 1.38
C TRP A 81 1.40 -3.02 2.87
N PHE A 82 1.89 -4.23 3.15
CA PHE A 82 2.00 -4.79 4.49
C PHE A 82 3.43 -5.22 4.75
N CYS A 83 3.82 -5.26 6.02
CA CYS A 83 5.11 -5.78 6.46
C CYS A 83 4.92 -6.59 7.74
N LEU A 84 5.44 -7.83 7.77
CA LEU A 84 5.31 -8.71 8.94
C LEU A 84 6.09 -8.17 10.15
N SER A 85 7.19 -7.45 9.92
CA SER A 85 7.95 -6.80 11.00
C SER A 85 7.39 -5.42 11.42
N ALA A 86 6.16 -5.09 11.00
CA ALA A 86 5.53 -3.77 11.22
C ALA A 86 6.38 -2.56 10.75
N SER A 87 7.30 -2.77 9.80
CA SER A 87 8.09 -1.67 9.23
C SER A 87 7.26 -0.84 8.27
N SER A 88 7.22 0.47 8.50
CA SER A 88 6.51 1.43 7.65
C SER A 88 7.40 2.11 6.60
N ARG A 89 8.70 1.78 6.56
CA ARG A 89 9.70 2.43 5.67
C ARG A 89 9.32 2.38 4.20
N PHE A 90 8.92 1.20 3.73
CA PHE A 90 8.52 1.03 2.34
C PHE A 90 7.31 1.90 1.97
N VAL A 91 6.29 1.92 2.83
CA VAL A 91 5.08 2.73 2.62
C VAL A 91 5.41 4.22 2.68
N HIS A 92 6.24 4.62 3.65
CA HIS A 92 6.75 5.98 3.78
C HIS A 92 7.46 6.44 2.50
N ASP A 93 8.41 5.65 2.00
CA ASP A 93 9.23 5.99 0.83
C ASP A 93 8.38 6.04 -0.44
N GLN A 94 7.44 5.10 -0.58
CA GLN A 94 6.48 5.08 -1.69
C GLN A 94 5.59 6.33 -1.69
N CYS A 95 5.02 6.69 -0.54
CA CYS A 95 4.17 7.87 -0.44
C CYS A 95 4.97 9.16 -0.68
N THR A 96 6.17 9.24 -0.12
CA THR A 96 7.08 10.38 -0.32
C THR A 96 7.47 10.53 -1.79
N SER A 97 7.79 9.43 -2.49
CA SER A 97 8.06 9.44 -3.93
C SER A 97 6.84 9.94 -4.68
N MET A 98 5.65 9.40 -4.41
CA MET A 98 4.42 9.79 -5.09
C MET A 98 4.13 11.30 -4.98
N VAL A 99 4.30 11.88 -3.79
CA VAL A 99 4.12 13.32 -3.59
C VAL A 99 5.16 14.11 -4.40
N LYS A 100 6.43 13.71 -4.34
CA LYS A 100 7.52 14.37 -5.07
C LYS A 100 7.32 14.28 -6.58
N ASP A 101 6.94 13.13 -7.10
CA ASP A 101 6.70 12.88 -8.52
C ASP A 101 5.55 13.76 -9.04
N MET A 102 4.46 13.86 -8.26
CA MET A 102 3.34 14.72 -8.61
C MET A 102 3.72 16.21 -8.58
N ALA A 103 4.47 16.64 -7.56
CA ALA A 103 4.96 18.01 -7.47
C ALA A 103 5.87 18.35 -8.65
N ALA A 104 6.81 17.46 -9.00
CA ALA A 104 7.69 17.61 -10.14
C ALA A 104 6.93 17.67 -11.47
N LEU A 105 5.90 16.83 -11.64
CA LEU A 105 5.06 16.80 -12.83
C LEU A 105 4.22 18.08 -13.00
N LEU A 106 3.74 18.67 -11.90
CA LEU A 106 2.89 19.87 -11.93
C LEU A 106 3.69 21.18 -11.94
N SER A 107 4.92 21.17 -11.40
CA SER A 107 5.78 22.36 -11.30
C SER A 107 5.96 23.14 -12.62
N PRO A 108 6.32 22.52 -13.75
CA PRO A 108 6.52 23.25 -15.01
C PRO A 108 5.20 23.68 -15.68
N LYS A 109 4.04 23.21 -15.20
CA LYS A 109 2.76 23.47 -15.86
C LYS A 109 2.24 24.86 -15.50
N LYS A 110 1.65 25.54 -16.50
CA LYS A 110 0.95 26.83 -16.33
C LYS A 110 -0.43 26.62 -15.70
N LEU A 111 -0.45 26.19 -14.44
CA LEU A 111 -1.65 25.96 -13.66
C LEU A 111 -1.82 27.06 -12.60
N LEU A 112 -3.07 27.46 -12.37
CA LEU A 112 -3.43 28.30 -11.22
C LEU A 112 -3.31 27.50 -9.93
N ALA A 113 -3.03 28.20 -8.82
CA ALA A 113 -2.92 27.59 -7.50
C ALA A 113 -4.17 26.77 -7.12
N GLN A 114 -5.37 27.24 -7.49
CA GLN A 114 -6.63 26.52 -7.26
C GLN A 114 -6.69 25.16 -7.97
N HIS A 115 -6.11 25.03 -9.18
CA HIS A 115 -6.09 23.77 -9.91
C HIS A 115 -5.13 22.77 -9.24
N VAL A 116 -3.98 23.25 -8.74
CA VAL A 116 -3.04 22.43 -8.00
C VAL A 116 -3.62 22.00 -6.65
N ALA A 117 -4.32 22.91 -5.95
CA ALA A 117 -5.01 22.61 -4.70
C ALA A 117 -6.13 21.57 -4.88
N TYR A 118 -6.89 21.65 -5.98
CA TYR A 118 -7.88 20.63 -6.33
C TYR A 118 -7.22 19.26 -6.53
N LEU A 119 -6.15 19.19 -7.31
CA LEU A 119 -5.42 17.94 -7.55
C LEU A 119 -4.82 17.38 -6.25
N TYR A 120 -4.31 18.24 -5.38
CA TYR A 120 -3.84 17.85 -4.05
C TYR A 120 -4.98 17.23 -3.22
N ASN A 121 -6.10 17.93 -3.06
CA ASN A 121 -7.21 17.49 -2.21
C ASN A 121 -7.90 16.23 -2.75
N ILE A 122 -8.20 16.17 -4.04
CA ILE A 122 -9.07 15.12 -4.60
C ILE A 122 -8.27 13.92 -5.07
N VAL A 123 -7.10 14.14 -5.70
CA VAL A 123 -6.33 13.06 -6.30
C VAL A 123 -5.26 12.56 -5.34
N LEU A 124 -4.38 13.45 -4.87
CA LEU A 124 -3.23 13.03 -4.08
C LEU A 124 -3.62 12.50 -2.71
N LEU A 125 -4.41 13.27 -1.95
CA LEU A 125 -4.81 12.85 -0.60
C LEU A 125 -5.58 11.54 -0.64
N SER A 126 -6.47 11.32 -1.60
CA SER A 126 -7.21 10.06 -1.74
C SER A 126 -6.28 8.87 -2.03
N ARG A 127 -5.24 9.06 -2.85
CA ARG A 127 -4.23 8.02 -3.13
C ARG A 127 -3.35 7.72 -1.93
N LEU A 128 -2.99 8.75 -1.17
CA LEU A 128 -2.22 8.61 0.06
C LEU A 128 -3.05 7.91 1.15
N GLU A 129 -4.29 8.37 1.36
CA GLU A 129 -5.25 7.77 2.29
C GLU A 129 -5.39 6.27 2.05
N PHE A 130 -5.61 5.87 0.80
CA PHE A 130 -5.70 4.46 0.42
C PHE A 130 -4.41 3.68 0.73
N ARG A 131 -3.22 4.24 0.48
CA ARG A 131 -1.94 3.57 0.73
C ARG A 131 -1.55 3.52 2.20
N LEU A 132 -2.01 4.49 2.97
CA LEU A 132 -1.70 4.64 4.39
C LEU A 132 -2.67 3.86 5.29
N GLN A 133 -3.70 3.21 4.74
CA GLN A 133 -4.71 2.45 5.52
C GLN A 133 -4.12 1.51 6.58
N THR A 134 -2.94 0.93 6.33
CA THR A 134 -2.30 -0.05 7.22
C THR A 134 -1.15 0.53 8.06
N THR A 135 -0.84 1.82 7.91
CA THR A 135 0.31 2.47 8.55
C THR A 135 -0.03 3.84 9.10
N LEU A 136 0.08 3.99 10.42
CA LEU A 136 -0.08 5.26 11.10
C LEU A 136 1.25 5.99 11.20
N PHE A 137 1.27 7.27 10.84
CA PHE A 137 2.42 8.16 10.99
C PHE A 137 2.07 9.32 11.92
N ALA A 138 3.10 9.87 12.58
CA ALA A 138 2.97 11.11 13.33
C ALA A 138 2.62 12.29 12.39
N GLU A 139 1.93 13.28 12.93
CA GLU A 139 1.53 14.49 12.18
C GLU A 139 2.73 15.17 11.51
N SER A 140 3.87 15.29 12.21
CA SER A 140 5.08 15.89 11.66
C SER A 140 5.60 15.15 10.43
N THR A 141 5.55 13.81 10.43
CA THR A 141 5.94 12.96 9.31
C THR A 141 5.00 13.16 8.11
N ILE A 142 3.70 13.21 8.35
CA ILE A 142 2.70 13.44 7.30
C ILE A 142 2.86 14.84 6.70
N ASN A 143 3.02 15.86 7.54
CA ASN A 143 3.23 17.23 7.09
C ASN A 143 4.50 17.37 6.26
N HIS A 144 5.60 16.74 6.68
CA HIS A 144 6.84 16.70 5.91
C HIS A 144 6.66 15.95 4.58
N MET A 145 5.90 14.85 4.57
CA MET A 145 5.64 14.06 3.37
C MET A 145 4.86 14.85 2.32
N VAL A 146 3.83 15.60 2.71
CA VAL A 146 2.99 16.37 1.79
C VAL A 146 3.56 17.76 1.45
N PHE A 147 4.59 18.21 2.19
CA PHE A 147 5.18 19.54 2.05
C PHE A 147 5.57 19.91 0.61
N PRO A 148 6.16 19.04 -0.23
CA PRO A 148 6.51 19.41 -1.61
C PRO A 148 5.31 19.93 -2.43
N MET A 149 4.12 19.37 -2.21
CA MET A 149 2.90 19.82 -2.88
C MET A 149 2.35 21.12 -2.28
N LEU A 150 2.41 21.27 -0.95
CA LEU A 150 2.01 22.51 -0.29
C LEU A 150 2.91 23.69 -0.70
N SER A 151 4.21 23.46 -0.78
CA SER A 151 5.19 24.42 -1.29
C SER A 151 4.93 24.81 -2.74
N LEU A 152 4.56 23.84 -3.60
CA LEU A 152 4.15 24.13 -4.96
C LEU A 152 2.89 25.02 -5.01
N ILE A 153 1.90 24.75 -4.16
CA ILE A 153 0.69 25.58 -4.09
C ILE A 153 1.03 27.00 -3.63
N GLN A 154 1.91 27.17 -2.63
CA GLN A 154 2.44 28.48 -2.21
C GLN A 154 3.04 29.25 -3.37
N GLN A 155 3.94 28.60 -4.10
CA GLN A 155 4.65 29.20 -5.23
C GLN A 155 3.67 29.64 -6.32
N LYS A 156 2.68 28.80 -6.66
CA LYS A 156 1.67 29.13 -7.68
C LYS A 156 0.69 30.21 -7.21
N ALA A 157 0.52 30.39 -5.90
CA ALA A 157 -0.29 31.45 -5.31
C ALA A 157 0.46 32.78 -5.19
N GLY A 158 1.76 32.82 -5.48
CA GLY A 158 2.60 34.01 -5.36
C GLY A 158 3.07 34.31 -3.93
N PHE A 159 2.97 33.34 -3.02
CA PHE A 159 3.49 33.50 -1.66
C PHE A 159 5.00 33.28 -1.60
N ALA A 160 5.64 33.93 -0.61
CA ALA A 160 7.04 33.68 -0.28
C ALA A 160 7.23 32.25 0.25
N SER A 161 8.38 31.65 -0.03
CA SER A 161 8.72 30.29 0.44
C SER A 161 8.80 30.17 1.97
N THR A 162 8.94 31.30 2.67
CA THR A 162 8.98 31.38 4.14
C THR A 162 7.59 31.49 4.78
N THR A 163 6.53 31.52 3.97
CA THR A 163 5.15 31.63 4.48
C THR A 163 4.82 30.41 5.34
N PRO A 164 4.39 30.59 6.60
CA PRO A 164 4.12 29.47 7.50
C PRO A 164 2.96 28.62 6.96
N LEU A 165 3.02 27.31 7.19
CA LEU A 165 2.01 26.36 6.71
C LEU A 165 0.60 26.70 7.21
N SER A 166 0.50 27.22 8.45
CA SER A 166 -0.76 27.68 9.03
C SER A 166 -1.43 28.78 8.21
N ALA A 167 -0.62 29.69 7.64
CA ALA A 167 -1.12 30.77 6.79
C ALA A 167 -1.64 30.26 5.45
N LEU A 168 -1.18 29.11 4.94
CA LEU A 168 -1.76 28.51 3.74
C LEU A 168 -3.22 28.10 3.94
N PHE A 169 -3.50 27.49 5.08
CA PHE A 169 -4.84 26.97 5.38
C PHE A 169 -5.84 28.09 5.67
N THR A 170 -5.38 29.30 6.03
CA THR A 170 -6.24 30.43 6.40
C THR A 170 -6.32 31.51 5.34
N LEU A 171 -5.24 31.80 4.60
CA LEU A 171 -5.16 32.92 3.67
C LEU A 171 -5.60 32.59 2.24
N LEU A 172 -5.65 31.31 1.88
CA LEU A 172 -6.06 30.93 0.54
C LEU A 172 -7.58 30.90 0.40
N PRO A 173 -8.14 31.50 -0.66
CA PRO A 173 -9.59 31.53 -0.88
C PRO A 173 -10.16 30.16 -1.29
N PHE A 174 -9.30 29.20 -1.61
CA PHE A 174 -9.67 27.81 -1.90
C PHE A 174 -9.20 26.90 -0.77
N SER A 175 -10.09 26.01 -0.32
CA SER A 175 -9.87 25.16 0.85
C SER A 175 -8.81 24.09 0.58
N ILE A 176 -7.64 24.20 1.21
CA ILE A 176 -6.64 23.11 1.25
C ILE A 176 -6.93 22.24 2.47
N GLN A 177 -7.02 20.93 2.28
CA GLN A 177 -7.25 20.00 3.39
C GLN A 177 -5.96 19.71 4.17
N GLN A 178 -6.07 19.65 5.49
CA GLN A 178 -5.00 19.13 6.34
C GLN A 178 -4.90 17.61 6.18
N ALA A 179 -3.75 17.13 5.71
CA ALA A 179 -3.53 15.71 5.41
C ALA A 179 -3.68 14.84 6.67
N PHE A 180 -3.09 15.25 7.80
CA PHE A 180 -3.12 14.47 9.03
C PHE A 180 -4.55 14.23 9.54
N GLY A 181 -5.35 15.30 9.65
CA GLY A 181 -6.74 15.18 10.12
C GLY A 181 -7.59 14.27 9.22
N ARG A 182 -7.38 14.33 7.91
CA ARG A 182 -8.06 13.44 6.97
C ARG A 182 -7.67 11.97 7.16
N PHE A 183 -6.38 11.68 7.25
CA PHE A 183 -5.91 10.31 7.45
C PHE A 183 -6.34 9.76 8.81
N LEU A 184 -6.30 10.57 9.87
CA LEU A 184 -6.81 10.18 11.18
C LEU A 184 -8.30 9.81 11.12
N SER A 185 -9.11 10.63 10.45
CA SER A 185 -10.54 10.35 10.29
C SER A 185 -10.81 9.06 9.54
N SER A 186 -10.02 8.74 8.50
CA SER A 186 -10.20 7.50 7.75
C SER A 186 -9.87 6.26 8.58
N HIS A 187 -8.88 6.34 9.47
CA HIS A 187 -8.51 5.25 10.36
C HIS A 187 -9.51 5.02 11.50
N VAL A 188 -10.19 6.07 11.96
CA VAL A 188 -11.23 5.95 13.00
C VAL A 188 -12.53 5.37 12.42
N ALA A 189 -12.80 5.61 11.14
CA ALA A 189 -14.03 5.16 10.47
C ALA A 189 -13.96 3.72 9.93
N SER A 190 -12.78 3.12 9.82
CA SER A 190 -12.51 1.76 9.32
C SER A 190 -12.50 0.71 10.42
#